data_AF-A0A1Y2FA95-F1
#
_entry.id   AF-A0A1Y2FA95-F1
#
_cell.length_a   1.000
_cell.length_b   1.000
_cell.length_c   1.000
_cell.angle_alpha   90.00
_cell.angle_beta   90.00
_cell.angle_gamma   90.00
#
_symmetry.space_group_name_H-M   'P 1'
#
loop_
_entity.id
_entity.type
_entity.pdbx_description
1 polymer ?
#
loop_
_entity_poly.entity_id
_entity_poly.type
_entity_poly.pdbx_seq_one_letter_code
_entity_poly.pdbx_strand_id
1 'polypeptide(L)'
;HFSVARITATQVLRAAGIDRASRTVVDTFADLLVHMLSLLATEAMHAANHTGRPRADLSDVRLAMDLVGLLRESGRSAPHEEHMQEAVLGFGRWITGEQAQAMRRVAGEGENELGEAASSDWLTHLVQKNVRVSGAEAFQDSALAS
;
A
#
# COMPACT_ATOMS: atom_id res chain seq x y z
N HIS A 1 -8.00 -14.08 0.06
CA HIS A 1 -7.74 -12.68 0.46
C HIS A 1 -6.36 -12.47 1.09
N PHE A 2 -5.91 -13.33 2.03
CA PHE A 2 -4.59 -13.20 2.67
C PHE A 2 -3.39 -13.19 1.70
N SER A 3 -3.48 -13.92 0.58
CA SER A 3 -2.41 -13.98 -0.43
C SER A 3 -2.08 -12.63 -1.07
N VAL A 4 -3.09 -11.82 -1.38
CA VAL A 4 -2.88 -10.50 -2.01
C VAL A 4 -2.27 -9.52 -1.02
N ALA A 5 -2.79 -9.46 0.21
CA ALA A 5 -2.23 -8.62 1.26
C ALA A 5 -0.74 -8.93 1.51
N ARG A 6 -0.38 -10.22 1.49
CA ARG A 6 1.02 -10.65 1.65
C ARG A 6 1.91 -10.27 0.47
N ILE A 7 1.38 -10.30 -0.75
CA ILE A 7 2.10 -9.83 -1.93
C ILE A 7 2.31 -8.32 -1.84
N THR A 8 1.27 -7.54 -1.54
CA THR A 8 1.36 -6.09 -1.35
C THR A 8 2.35 -5.74 -0.24
N ALA A 9 2.29 -6.44 0.90
CA ALA A 9 3.25 -6.31 1.99
C ALA A 9 4.70 -6.50 1.50
N THR A 10 4.95 -7.55 0.72
CA THR A 10 6.29 -7.82 0.16
C THR A 10 6.75 -6.72 -0.78
N GLN A 11 5.86 -6.20 -1.63
CA GLN A 11 6.18 -5.13 -2.58
C GLN A 11 6.48 -3.81 -1.87
N VAL A 12 5.70 -3.46 -0.85
CA VAL A 12 5.94 -2.27 -0.03
C VAL A 12 7.27 -2.37 0.71
N LEU A 13 7.58 -3.53 1.30
CA LEU A 13 8.86 -3.77 1.98
C LEU A 13 10.03 -3.62 1.01
N ARG A 14 9.96 -4.22 -0.18
CA ARG A 14 11.01 -4.08 -1.22
C ARG A 14 11.20 -2.64 -1.67
N ALA A 15 10.11 -1.92 -1.89
CA ALA A 15 10.19 -0.51 -2.28
C ALA A 15 10.73 0.40 -1.18
N ALA A 16 10.63 -0.03 0.08
CA ALA A 16 11.29 0.60 1.22
C ALA A 16 12.78 0.22 1.36
N GLY A 17 13.32 -0.59 0.44
CA GLY A 17 14.71 -1.08 0.47
C GLY A 17 14.91 -2.35 1.29
N ILE A 18 13.84 -3.04 1.71
CA ILE A 18 13.90 -4.30 2.45
C ILE A 18 13.72 -5.46 1.46
N ASP A 19 14.83 -5.94 0.90
CA ASP A 19 14.82 -7.00 -0.12
C ASP A 19 14.55 -8.40 0.43
N ARG A 20 14.90 -8.64 1.71
CA ARG A 20 14.70 -9.91 2.40
C ARG A 20 14.07 -9.69 3.77
N ALA A 21 12.93 -10.33 4.00
CA ALA A 21 12.25 -10.38 5.28
C ALA A 21 11.81 -11.82 5.57
N SER A 22 11.76 -12.21 6.84
CA SER A 22 11.25 -13.53 7.22
C SER A 22 9.75 -13.62 6.95
N ARG A 23 9.24 -14.85 6.74
CA ARG A 23 7.81 -15.07 6.46
C ARG A 23 6.91 -14.48 7.56
N THR A 24 7.32 -14.60 8.82
CA THR A 24 6.61 -14.00 9.96
C THR A 24 6.50 -12.49 9.85
N VAL A 25 7.58 -11.79 9.48
CA VAL A 25 7.56 -10.33 9.31
C VAL A 25 6.61 -9.92 8.20
N VAL A 26 6.63 -10.63 7.06
CA VAL A 26 5.73 -10.34 5.94
C VAL A 26 4.27 -10.60 6.32
N ASP A 27 3.99 -11.72 7.01
CA ASP A 27 2.64 -12.05 7.47
C ASP A 27 2.13 -11.00 8.48
N THR A 28 2.94 -10.61 9.48
CA THR A 28 2.57 -9.55 10.44
C THR A 28 2.38 -8.19 9.77
N PHE A 29 3.23 -7.82 8.82
CA PHE A 29 3.06 -6.57 8.08
C PHE A 29 1.79 -6.58 7.22
N ALA A 30 1.47 -7.72 6.59
CA ALA A 30 0.22 -7.90 5.87
C ALA A 30 -1.00 -7.74 6.78
N ASP A 31 -0.96 -8.31 7.99
CA ASP A 31 -2.03 -8.16 8.99
C ASP A 31 -2.21 -6.70 9.40
N LEU A 32 -1.11 -5.98 9.65
CA LEU A 32 -1.15 -4.55 9.97
C LEU A 32 -1.72 -3.71 8.82
N LEU A 33 -1.35 -4.01 7.57
CA LEU A 33 -1.91 -3.33 6.40
C LEU A 33 -3.42 -3.54 6.30
N VAL A 34 -3.90 -4.78 6.46
CA VAL A 34 -5.33 -5.07 6.42
C VAL A 34 -6.06 -4.35 7.56
N HIS A 35 -5.50 -4.39 8.77
CA HIS A 35 -6.09 -3.72 9.92
C HIS A 35 -6.19 -2.20 9.72
N MET A 36 -5.13 -1.56 9.20
CA MET A 36 -5.12 -0.13 8.91
C MET A 36 -6.17 0.25 7.86
N LEU A 37 -6.30 -0.54 6.78
CA LEU A 37 -7.31 -0.29 5.76
C LEU A 37 -8.74 -0.45 6.31
N SER A 38 -8.97 -1.46 7.15
CA SER A 38 -10.26 -1.66 7.82
C SER A 38 -10.59 -0.52 8.79
N LEU A 39 -9.60 -0.03 9.54
CA LEU A 39 -9.76 1.13 10.42
C LEU A 39 -10.16 2.37 9.62
N LEU A 40 -9.43 2.70 8.56
CA LEU A 40 -9.74 3.84 7.70
C LEU A 40 -11.13 3.74 7.05
N ALA A 41 -11.50 2.56 6.55
CA ALA A 41 -12.83 2.35 5.97
C ALA A 41 -13.94 2.53 7.01
N THR A 42 -13.72 2.06 8.24
CA THR A 42 -14.68 2.18 9.34
C THR A 42 -14.87 3.65 9.74
N GLU A 43 -13.78 4.38 9.94
CA GLU A 43 -13.83 5.81 10.29
C GLU A 43 -14.44 6.66 9.17
N ALA A 44 -14.11 6.39 7.91
CA ALA A 44 -14.71 7.09 6.77
C ALA A 44 -16.23 6.85 6.70
N MET A 45 -16.68 5.61 6.95
CA MET A 45 -18.11 5.32 7.03
C MET A 45 -18.78 5.98 8.24
N HIS A 46 -18.11 6.06 9.39
CA HIS A 46 -18.62 6.80 10.54
C HIS A 46 -18.82 8.29 10.23
N ALA A 47 -17.85 8.92 9.56
CA ALA A 47 -17.95 10.31 9.10
C ALA A 47 -19.13 10.50 8.14
N ALA A 48 -19.28 9.63 7.13
CA ALA A 48 -20.39 9.68 6.19
C ALA A 48 -21.75 9.55 6.90
N ASN A 49 -21.87 8.56 7.79
CA ASN A 49 -23.08 8.30 8.57
C ASN A 49 -23.45 9.47 9.48
N HIS A 50 -22.47 10.17 10.06
CA HIS A 50 -22.71 11.36 10.89
C HIS A 50 -23.37 12.49 10.09
N THR A 51 -23.11 12.56 8.78
CA THR A 51 -23.75 13.52 7.86
C THR A 51 -25.00 12.96 7.16
N GLY A 52 -25.48 11.78 7.56
CA GLY A 52 -26.65 11.12 6.95
C GLY A 52 -26.40 10.56 5.55
N ARG A 53 -25.15 10.49 5.09
CA ARG A 53 -24.79 9.94 3.78
C ARG A 53 -24.59 8.42 3.88
N PRO A 54 -25.20 7.63 2.97
CA PRO A 54 -25.09 6.16 3.01
C PRO A 54 -23.77 5.62 2.44
N ARG A 55 -22.93 6.48 1.88
CA ARG A 55 -21.65 6.11 1.27
C ARG A 55 -20.60 7.17 1.63
N ALA A 56 -19.42 6.69 2.01
CA ALA A 56 -18.26 7.54 2.20
C ALA A 56 -17.71 8.03 0.86
N ASP A 57 -17.24 9.28 0.85
CA ASP A 57 -16.51 9.88 -0.25
C ASP A 57 -15.04 10.18 0.15
N LEU A 58 -14.29 10.78 -0.77
CA LEU A 58 -12.87 11.09 -0.56
C LEU A 58 -12.64 12.04 0.62
N SER A 59 -13.59 12.92 0.92
CA SER A 59 -13.51 13.86 2.06
C SER A 59 -13.60 13.11 3.38
N ASP A 60 -14.42 12.06 3.45
CA ASP A 60 -14.52 11.19 4.62
C ASP A 60 -13.26 10.38 4.85
N VAL A 61 -12.66 9.87 3.76
CA VAL A 61 -11.37 9.16 3.83
C VAL A 61 -10.26 10.11 4.30
N ARG A 62 -10.23 11.34 3.79
CA ARG A 62 -9.30 12.38 4.27
C ARG A 62 -9.49 12.63 5.76
N LEU A 63 -10.74 12.77 6.22
CA LEU A 63 -11.05 13.00 7.62
C LEU A 63 -10.61 11.82 8.49
N ALA A 64 -10.87 10.59 8.04
CA ALA A 64 -10.42 9.37 8.70
C ALA A 64 -8.90 9.32 8.82
N MET A 65 -8.17 9.68 7.75
CA MET A 65 -6.70 9.73 7.75
C MET A 65 -6.15 10.76 8.74
N ASP A 66 -6.80 11.92 8.89
CA ASP A 66 -6.41 12.92 9.90
C ASP A 66 -6.68 12.42 11.32
N LEU A 67 -7.84 11.79 11.55
CA LEU A 67 -8.23 11.23 12.85
C LEU A 67 -7.24 10.17 13.35
N VAL A 68 -6.76 9.29 12.45
CA VAL A 68 -5.75 8.28 12.79
C VAL A 68 -4.31 8.84 12.78
N GLY A 69 -4.14 10.13 12.50
CA GLY A 69 -2.85 10.83 12.55
C GLY A 69 -1.94 10.61 11.34
N LEU A 70 -2.43 10.04 10.24
CA LEU A 70 -1.63 9.83 9.02
C LEU A 70 -1.28 11.14 8.30
N LEU A 71 -2.10 12.18 8.47
CA LEU A 71 -1.88 13.51 7.89
C LEU A 71 -1.22 14.49 8.87
N ARG A 72 -0.74 14.02 10.03
CA ARG A 72 -0.05 14.88 10.99
C ARG A 72 1.45 14.84 10.70
N GLU A 73 2.01 15.95 10.22
CA GLU A 73 3.46 16.06 10.06
C GLU A 73 4.16 15.92 11.43
N SER A 74 5.09 14.96 11.53
CA SER A 74 5.91 14.72 12.70
C SER A 74 6.98 15.81 12.82
N GLY A 75 6.61 17.03 13.23
CA GLY A 75 7.65 18.01 13.54
C GLY A 75 7.30 19.46 13.85
N ARG A 76 6.09 19.96 13.65
CA ARG A 76 5.82 21.39 13.90
C ARG A 76 4.50 21.68 14.59
N SER A 77 4.58 22.63 15.53
CA SER A 77 3.47 23.17 16.32
C SER A 77 2.82 24.38 15.62
N ALA A 78 2.62 24.32 14.31
CA ALA A 78 1.78 25.30 13.60
C ALA A 78 0.26 25.02 13.80
N PRO A 79 -0.62 25.99 13.52
CA PRO A 79 -2.07 25.83 13.62
C PRO A 79 -2.60 24.65 12.78
N HIS A 80 -3.61 23.94 13.28
CA HIS A 80 -4.13 22.71 12.69
C HIS A 80 -4.59 22.84 11.22
N GLU A 81 -5.17 23.98 10.85
CA GLU A 81 -5.77 24.20 9.52
C GLU A 81 -4.71 24.32 8.40
N GLU A 82 -3.60 25.04 8.66
CA GLU A 82 -2.53 25.25 7.67
C GLU A 82 -1.77 23.94 7.39
N HIS A 83 -1.53 23.14 8.42
CA HIS A 83 -0.89 21.83 8.28
C HIS A 83 -1.73 20.82 7.51
N MET A 84 -3.05 20.88 7.62
CA MET A 84 -3.91 19.88 6.98
C MET A 84 -3.80 19.97 5.45
N GLN A 85 -3.74 21.18 4.90
CA GLN A 85 -3.57 21.39 3.47
C GLN A 85 -2.17 20.95 3.01
N GLU A 86 -1.13 21.33 3.74
CA GLU A 86 0.24 20.94 3.42
C GLU A 86 0.45 19.43 3.49
N ALA A 87 -0.11 18.76 4.50
CA ALA A 87 -0.02 17.32 4.66
C ALA A 87 -0.80 16.55 3.59
N VAL A 88 -1.98 17.02 3.17
CA VAL A 88 -2.72 16.43 2.05
C VAL A 88 -1.93 16.59 0.75
N LEU A 89 -1.34 17.76 0.52
CA LEU A 89 -0.49 17.99 -0.65
C LEU A 89 0.80 17.17 -0.57
N GLY A 90 1.39 17.00 0.61
CA GLY A 90 2.54 16.16 0.89
C GLY A 90 2.26 14.69 0.62
N PHE A 91 1.11 14.19 1.06
CA PHE A 91 0.61 12.86 0.75
C PHE A 91 0.37 12.69 -0.75
N GLY A 92 -0.23 13.69 -1.42
CA GLY A 92 -0.41 13.69 -2.86
C GLY A 92 0.93 13.62 -3.62
N ARG A 93 1.92 14.41 -3.19
CA ARG A 93 3.30 14.34 -3.71
C ARG A 93 3.96 13.00 -3.44
N TRP A 94 3.71 12.38 -2.29
CA TRP A 94 4.22 11.05 -1.98
C TRP A 94 3.62 9.97 -2.89
N ILE A 95 2.29 9.97 -3.11
CA ILE A 95 1.59 9.04 -4.02
C ILE A 95 2.04 9.20 -5.47
N THR A 96 2.35 10.43 -5.89
CA THR A 96 2.70 10.74 -7.30
C THR A 96 4.20 10.79 -7.54
N GLY A 97 5.00 10.83 -6.48
CA GLY A 97 6.44 11.06 -6.52
C GLY A 97 7.27 9.84 -6.97
N GLU A 98 8.58 10.06 -7.03
CA GLU A 98 9.55 9.08 -7.53
C GLU A 98 9.54 7.75 -6.75
N GLN A 99 9.26 7.81 -5.44
CA GLN A 99 9.16 6.61 -4.61
C GLN A 99 7.96 5.73 -5.00
N ALA A 100 6.82 6.35 -5.30
CA ALA A 100 5.65 5.62 -5.81
C ALA A 100 5.88 5.10 -7.23
N GLN A 101 6.64 5.82 -8.06
CA GLN A 101 7.08 5.30 -9.36
C GLN A 101 8.04 4.10 -9.20
N ALA A 102 8.93 4.12 -8.20
CA ALA A 102 9.78 2.99 -7.88
C ALA A 102 8.96 1.78 -7.38
N MET A 103 7.95 2.00 -6.55
CA MET A 103 6.98 0.97 -6.16
C MET A 103 6.29 0.35 -7.39
N ARG A 104 5.82 1.17 -8.33
CA ARG A 104 5.21 0.71 -9.60
C ARG A 104 6.20 -0.09 -10.46
N ARG A 105 7.45 0.36 -10.57
CA ARG A 105 8.52 -0.40 -11.26
C ARG A 105 8.74 -1.78 -10.63
N VAL A 106 8.89 -1.86 -9.31
CA VAL A 106 9.08 -3.13 -8.58
C VAL A 106 7.85 -4.05 -8.70
N ALA A 107 6.65 -3.47 -8.74
CA ALA A 107 5.42 -4.21 -9.00
C ALA A 107 5.32 -4.75 -10.44
N GLY A 108 6.12 -4.22 -11.38
CA GLY A 108 6.14 -4.61 -12.79
C GLY A 108 5.25 -3.76 -13.70
N GLU A 109 4.84 -2.57 -13.27
CA GLU A 109 4.08 -1.59 -14.07
C GLU A 109 4.98 -0.60 -14.83
N GLY A 110 6.29 -0.61 -14.57
CA GLY A 110 7.25 0.18 -15.34
C GLY A 110 7.71 -0.60 -16.56
N GLU A 111 7.36 -0.09 -17.75
CA GLU A 111 7.62 -0.65 -19.09
C GLU A 111 6.68 -1.80 -19.51
N ASN A 112 5.46 -1.45 -19.90
CA ASN A 112 4.79 -2.18 -20.97
C ASN A 112 3.99 -1.19 -21.84
N GLU A 113 4.45 -0.98 -23.08
CA GLU A 113 3.78 -0.17 -24.12
C GLU A 113 2.49 -0.84 -24.68
N LEU A 114 1.86 -1.73 -23.92
CA LEU A 114 0.69 -2.49 -24.39
C LEU A 114 -0.58 -1.93 -23.75
N GLY A 115 -1.26 -1.10 -24.54
CA GLY A 115 -2.45 -0.34 -24.17
C GLY A 115 -3.61 -1.15 -23.60
N GLU A 116 -4.41 -0.44 -22.81
CA GLU A 116 -5.81 -0.62 -22.34
C GLU A 116 -6.37 -2.01 -21.95
N ALA A 117 -5.82 -3.14 -22.39
CA ALA A 117 -6.26 -4.48 -22.04
C ALA A 117 -5.59 -5.06 -20.77
N ALA A 118 -4.47 -4.48 -20.31
CA ALA A 118 -3.72 -4.96 -19.15
C ALA A 118 -4.35 -4.61 -17.78
N SER A 119 -5.26 -3.63 -17.75
CA SER A 119 -5.84 -3.13 -16.48
C SER A 119 -6.80 -4.12 -15.82
N SER A 120 -7.40 -5.08 -16.53
CA SER A 120 -8.38 -5.98 -15.92
C SER A 120 -7.77 -7.22 -15.26
N ASP A 121 -6.54 -7.60 -15.62
CA ASP A 121 -5.96 -8.90 -15.21
C ASP A 121 -4.60 -8.78 -14.48
N TRP A 122 -4.25 -7.56 -14.03
CA TRP A 122 -2.99 -7.31 -13.33
C TRP A 122 -2.86 -8.09 -12.02
N LEU A 123 -3.98 -8.32 -11.30
CA LEU A 123 -3.99 -9.13 -10.07
C LEU A 123 -3.60 -10.59 -10.36
N THR A 124 -4.10 -11.16 -11.46
CA THR A 124 -3.77 -12.52 -11.87
C THR A 124 -2.30 -12.61 -12.26
N HIS A 125 -1.79 -11.65 -13.03
CA HIS A 125 -0.38 -11.56 -13.38
C HIS A 125 0.53 -11.43 -12.15
N LEU A 126 0.13 -10.62 -11.17
CA LEU A 126 0.89 -10.36 -9.94
C LEU A 126 0.89 -11.58 -9.01
N VAL A 127 -0.22 -12.30 -8.91
CA VAL A 127 -0.30 -13.58 -8.18
C VAL A 127 0.58 -14.63 -8.87
N GLN A 128 0.48 -14.79 -10.20
CA GLN A 128 1.28 -15.75 -10.95
C GLN A 128 2.79 -15.50 -10.83
N LYS A 129 3.22 -14.24 -10.93
CA LYS A 129 4.63 -13.85 -10.80
C LYS A 129 5.19 -14.20 -9.43
N ASN A 130 4.43 -13.98 -8.36
CA ASN A 130 4.86 -14.31 -7.00
C ASN A 130 4.78 -15.80 -6.68
N VAL A 131 3.83 -16.54 -7.27
CA VAL A 131 3.78 -18.01 -7.17
C VAL A 131 4.99 -18.64 -7.86
N ARG A 132 5.41 -18.13 -9.03
CA ARG A 132 6.63 -18.59 -9.72
C ARG A 132 7.91 -18.35 -8.92
N VAL A 133 8.06 -17.18 -8.30
CA VAL A 133 9.24 -16.89 -7.44
C VAL A 133 9.27 -17.79 -6.19
N SER A 134 8.11 -18.27 -5.74
CA SER A 134 8.01 -19.18 -4.60
C SER A 134 8.15 -20.66 -4.96
N GLY A 135 8.24 -21.02 -6.26
CA GLY A 135 8.27 -22.39 -6.75
C GLY A 135 9.52 -22.71 -7.56
N ALA A 136 10.18 -23.81 -7.21
CA ALA A 136 11.33 -24.46 -7.86
C ALA A 136 12.72 -23.80 -7.71
N GLU A 137 12.89 -22.49 -7.91
CA GLU A 137 14.26 -21.90 -7.94
C GLU A 137 14.80 -21.58 -6.53
N ALA A 138 13.94 -21.19 -5.58
CA ALA A 138 14.35 -20.87 -4.21
C ALA A 138 14.91 -22.07 -3.41
N PHE A 139 14.64 -23.30 -3.87
CA PHE A 139 15.12 -24.52 -3.23
C PHE A 139 16.43 -25.06 -3.81
N GLN A 140 16.82 -24.64 -5.03
CA GLN A 140 18.06 -25.12 -5.65
C GLN A 140 19.30 -24.36 -5.17
N ASP A 141 19.19 -23.05 -4.89
CA ASP A 141 20.33 -22.27 -4.38
C ASP A 141 20.64 -22.52 -2.90
N SER A 142 19.67 -23.00 -2.10
CA SER A 142 19.90 -23.33 -0.69
C SER A 142 20.48 -24.74 -0.48
N ALA A 143 20.43 -25.61 -1.50
CA ALA A 143 20.87 -27.00 -1.39
C ALA A 143 22.30 -27.25 -1.94
N LEU A 144 22.91 -26.25 -2.61
CA LEU A 144 24.25 -26.36 -3.18
C LEU A 144 25.32 -25.55 -2.42
N ALA A 145 24.99 -25.04 -1.23
CA ALA A 145 25.93 -24.41 -0.32
C ALA A 145 26.08 -25.22 0.98
N SER A 146 26.57 -26.46 0.87
CA SER A 146 27.21 -27.21 1.95
C SER A 146 28.22 -28.21 1.40
#